data_AF-A0AAE8MFJ7-F1
#
_entry.id   AF-A0AAE8MFJ7-F1
#
_cell.length_a   1.000
_cell.length_b   1.000
_cell.length_c   1.000
_cell.angle_alpha   90.00
_cell.angle_beta   90.00
_cell.angle_gamma   90.00
#
_symmetry.space_group_name_H-M   'P 1'
#
loop_
_entity.id
_entity.type
_entity.pdbx_description
1 polymer ?
#
loop_
_entity_poly.entity_id
_entity_poly.type
_entity_poly.pdbx_seq_one_letter_code
_entity_poly.pdbx_strand_id
1 'polypeptide(L)'
;MEVAGIALASASAAHELFQIGVRIYYRIKDKQKLTLVLREFQMFDLTDERDRLRLEIQRAQTALKSPTVEKEHKNRLEQRWKRIVELLFEIDCHIDTMIANPSLMATRARHKARDELLHLGGTMAISTALRDFRDDISVICEVDKNDSPLYLSFNAFQPLDTANRVYGPSNNSFFGRGKLTDPVDGVSNTPQWFLFESRPYDQQSPQMRDAIKQNVQILAQKLQKAQENRGIIKLIGFTEHFEANSFQLVFACPFEGQYPPSLQTYLKTYRTKPSLNFRINLCSQLATAVLQTQTLGLVHKNITPENILLLPPVPEVDTQGRNIPKLFLTGWQYARQIERGVTNLKGEITIRRKIYQHPERQIPEAEKEYSMAHDAYSLGVCMIEVLTWEALLITTTSPTMSQNFITSYKSLGFPEDALEPYTKYPDQIKETLCSLCNRLIPVVAGDKMARLVKDFLTCLDDREHDQNEAQQYFPSQDRDKRQAGIHFIDTTLRALRDIQSAI
;
A
#
# COMPACT_ATOMS: atom_id res chain seq x y z
N MET A 1 15.04 31.18 -29.12
CA MET A 1 15.16 30.35 -27.90
C MET A 1 15.24 28.91 -28.34
N GLU A 2 16.19 28.16 -27.80
CA GLU A 2 16.43 26.74 -28.09
C GLU A 2 15.23 25.90 -27.62
N VAL A 3 14.29 25.65 -28.54
CA VAL A 3 13.21 24.65 -28.36
C VAL A 3 13.65 23.28 -28.92
N ALA A 4 14.88 23.18 -29.45
CA ALA A 4 15.47 21.93 -29.87
C ALA A 4 15.99 21.16 -28.65
N GLY A 5 15.38 20.01 -28.35
CA GLY A 5 15.94 19.06 -27.38
C GLY A 5 15.11 18.78 -26.13
N ILE A 6 13.79 19.04 -26.13
CA ILE A 6 12.92 18.56 -25.05
C ILE A 6 12.90 17.03 -25.10
N ALA A 7 13.77 16.40 -24.31
CA ALA A 7 13.79 14.95 -24.21
C ALA A 7 12.55 14.48 -23.46
N LEU A 8 11.84 13.47 -24.00
CA LEU A 8 10.69 12.86 -23.32
C LEU A 8 11.04 12.42 -21.90
N ALA A 9 12.26 11.89 -21.70
CA ALA A 9 12.76 11.44 -20.42
C ALA A 9 12.99 12.56 -19.37
N SER A 10 12.97 13.84 -19.77
CA SER A 10 13.18 14.97 -18.87
C SER A 10 11.97 15.21 -17.95
N ALA A 11 12.20 15.44 -16.66
CA ALA A 11 11.15 15.82 -15.72
C ALA A 11 10.43 17.14 -16.11
N SER A 12 11.10 18.00 -16.89
CA SER A 12 10.53 19.26 -17.39
C SER A 12 9.70 19.11 -18.67
N ALA A 13 9.71 17.94 -19.32
CA ALA A 13 9.14 17.76 -20.67
C ALA A 13 7.69 18.22 -20.80
N ALA A 14 6.83 17.82 -19.85
CA ALA A 14 5.43 18.25 -19.83
C ALA A 14 5.30 19.76 -19.62
N HIS A 15 6.07 20.33 -18.69
CA HIS A 15 6.04 21.76 -18.41
C HIS A 15 6.42 22.58 -19.64
N GLU A 16 7.52 22.22 -20.30
CA GLU A 16 8.03 22.92 -21.48
C GLU A 16 7.07 22.81 -22.67
N LEU A 17 6.49 21.62 -22.90
CA LEU A 17 5.46 21.41 -23.93
C LEU A 17 4.26 22.34 -23.71
N PHE A 18 3.77 22.45 -22.47
CA PHE A 18 2.65 23.34 -22.15
C PHE A 18 3.01 24.80 -22.33
N GLN A 19 4.21 25.23 -21.93
CA GLN A 19 4.65 26.62 -22.11
C GLN A 19 4.66 27.01 -23.60
N ILE A 20 5.09 26.09 -24.47
CA ILE A 20 5.08 26.31 -25.92
C ILE A 20 3.65 26.34 -26.46
N GLY A 21 2.82 25.37 -26.11
CA GLY A 21 1.44 25.28 -26.58
C GLY A 21 0.59 26.50 -26.17
N VAL A 22 0.69 26.92 -24.90
CA VAL A 22 0.02 28.12 -24.37
C VAL A 22 0.51 29.37 -25.10
N ARG A 23 1.84 29.52 -25.26
CA ARG A 23 2.40 30.67 -25.99
C ARG A 23 1.85 30.75 -27.41
N ILE A 24 1.84 29.64 -28.15
CA ILE A 24 1.31 29.60 -29.52
C ILE A 24 -0.18 30.00 -29.53
N TYR A 25 -0.98 29.40 -28.65
CA TYR A 25 -2.42 29.70 -28.53
C TYR A 25 -2.68 31.21 -28.37
N TYR A 26 -2.01 31.86 -27.40
CA TYR A 26 -2.19 33.29 -27.15
C TYR A 26 -1.69 34.18 -28.29
N ARG A 27 -0.75 33.71 -29.11
CA ARG A 27 -0.26 34.44 -30.30
C ARG A 27 -1.23 34.39 -31.49
N ILE A 28 -2.06 33.34 -31.58
CA ILE A 28 -2.96 33.11 -32.72
C ILE A 28 -4.44 33.35 -32.41
N LYS A 29 -4.84 33.44 -31.14
CA LYS A 29 -6.26 33.58 -30.72
C LYS A 29 -7.02 34.73 -31.39
N ASP A 30 -6.36 35.85 -31.65
CA ASP A 30 -6.99 37.04 -32.24
C ASP A 30 -6.86 37.07 -33.79
N LYS A 31 -6.34 36.00 -34.41
CA LYS A 31 -6.14 35.91 -35.86
C LYS A 31 -7.29 35.16 -36.52
N GLN A 32 -8.29 35.89 -37.01
CA GLN A 32 -9.48 35.35 -37.69
C GLN A 32 -9.18 34.37 -38.84
N LYS A 33 -8.01 34.47 -39.50
CA LYS A 33 -7.63 33.59 -40.63
C LYS A 33 -6.95 32.27 -40.21
N LEU A 34 -6.75 32.02 -38.91
CA LEU A 34 -6.07 30.81 -38.40
C LEU A 34 -6.99 29.94 -37.53
N THR A 35 -8.31 29.99 -37.75
CA THR A 35 -9.30 29.29 -36.91
C THR A 35 -9.07 27.79 -36.81
N LEU A 36 -8.59 27.13 -37.88
CA LEU A 36 -8.30 25.69 -37.86
C LEU A 36 -7.14 25.35 -36.91
N VAL A 37 -6.04 26.10 -36.99
CA VAL A 37 -4.90 25.95 -36.08
C VAL A 37 -5.31 26.31 -34.65
N LEU A 38 -6.08 27.38 -34.48
CA LEU A 38 -6.57 27.78 -33.16
C LEU A 38 -7.36 26.66 -32.46
N ARG A 39 -8.21 25.93 -33.21
CA ARG A 39 -8.96 24.78 -32.67
C ARG A 39 -8.06 23.67 -32.15
N GLU A 40 -6.96 23.38 -32.82
CA GLU A 40 -5.98 22.39 -32.33
C GLU A 40 -5.31 22.85 -31.03
N PHE A 41 -5.05 24.14 -30.88
CA PHE A 41 -4.37 24.66 -29.69
C PHE A 41 -5.28 24.97 -28.51
N GLN A 42 -6.61 24.94 -28.69
CA GLN A 42 -7.57 25.10 -27.59
C GLN A 42 -7.34 24.10 -26.46
N MET A 43 -6.84 22.90 -26.75
CA MET A 43 -6.51 21.89 -25.73
C MET A 43 -5.47 22.36 -24.71
N PHE A 44 -4.59 23.30 -25.09
CA PHE A 44 -3.57 23.86 -24.19
C PHE A 44 -4.10 24.96 -23.27
N ASP A 45 -5.31 25.47 -23.51
CA ASP A 45 -5.98 26.48 -22.67
C ASP A 45 -6.97 25.82 -21.68
N LEU A 46 -7.38 24.57 -21.94
CA LEU A 46 -8.30 23.81 -21.08
C LEU A 46 -7.54 23.03 -20.00
N THR A 47 -7.86 23.28 -18.73
CA THR A 47 -7.20 22.62 -17.58
C THR A 47 -7.27 21.10 -17.64
N ASP A 48 -8.45 20.54 -17.92
CA ASP A 48 -8.67 19.08 -17.92
C ASP A 48 -7.82 18.36 -18.99
N GLU A 49 -7.70 18.95 -20.19
CA GLU A 49 -6.90 18.38 -21.28
C GLU A 49 -5.39 18.51 -21.00
N ARG A 50 -4.96 19.58 -20.32
CA ARG A 50 -3.57 19.70 -19.85
C ARG A 50 -3.23 18.65 -18.81
N ASP A 51 -4.09 18.45 -17.82
CA ASP A 51 -3.86 17.44 -16.78
C ASP A 51 -3.82 16.03 -17.37
N ARG A 52 -4.69 15.75 -18.34
CA ARG A 52 -4.67 14.51 -19.11
C ARG A 52 -3.37 14.31 -19.88
N LEU A 53 -2.93 15.30 -20.67
CA LEU A 53 -1.69 15.19 -21.45
C LEU A 53 -0.46 15.08 -20.53
N ARG A 54 -0.48 15.75 -19.37
CA ARG A 54 0.59 15.64 -18.36
C ARG A 54 0.71 14.22 -17.85
N LEU A 55 -0.44 13.60 -17.55
CA LEU A 55 -0.51 12.21 -17.13
C LEU A 55 0.03 11.28 -18.23
N GLU A 56 -0.31 11.53 -19.50
CA GLU A 56 0.19 10.77 -20.66
C GLU A 56 1.71 10.87 -20.81
N ILE A 57 2.29 12.05 -20.62
CA ILE A 57 3.75 12.24 -20.67
C ILE A 57 4.42 11.50 -19.51
N GLN A 58 3.86 11.57 -18.30
CA GLN A 58 4.35 10.81 -17.15
C GLN A 58 4.27 9.28 -17.40
N ARG A 59 3.21 8.80 -18.05
CA ARG A 59 3.09 7.38 -18.46
C ARG A 59 4.23 6.98 -19.39
N ALA A 60 4.49 7.78 -20.42
CA ALA A 60 5.54 7.50 -21.38
C ALA A 60 6.94 7.52 -20.73
N GLN A 61 7.20 8.47 -19.83
CA GLN A 61 8.45 8.53 -19.06
C GLN A 61 8.67 7.28 -18.21
N THR A 62 7.60 6.80 -17.57
CA THR A 62 7.65 5.55 -16.80
C THR A 62 7.93 4.35 -17.71
N ALA A 63 7.26 4.25 -18.86
CA ALA A 63 7.50 3.19 -19.84
C ALA A 63 8.95 3.19 -20.37
N LEU A 64 9.55 4.36 -20.60
CA LEU A 64 10.96 4.48 -21.00
C LEU A 64 11.91 3.95 -19.92
N LYS A 65 11.60 4.20 -18.65
CA LYS A 65 12.38 3.73 -17.50
C LYS A 65 12.17 2.23 -17.21
N SER A 66 11.05 1.66 -17.64
CA SER A 66 10.73 0.26 -17.37
C SER A 66 11.68 -0.69 -18.10
N PRO A 67 12.32 -1.66 -17.43
CA PRO A 67 13.17 -2.65 -18.07
C PRO A 67 12.39 -3.72 -18.84
N THR A 68 11.07 -3.85 -18.62
CA THR A 68 10.21 -4.84 -19.29
C THR A 68 9.75 -4.40 -20.67
N VAL A 69 9.76 -3.09 -20.93
CA VAL A 69 9.33 -2.54 -22.22
C VAL A 69 10.43 -2.75 -23.25
N GLU A 70 10.09 -3.42 -24.36
CA GLU A 70 11.02 -3.68 -25.45
C GLU A 70 11.63 -2.39 -26.03
N LYS A 71 12.88 -2.47 -26.47
CA LYS A 71 13.62 -1.31 -27.01
C LYS A 71 12.93 -0.68 -28.22
N GLU A 72 12.26 -1.49 -29.05
CA GLU A 72 11.49 -1.01 -30.19
C GLU A 72 10.34 -0.08 -29.78
N HIS A 73 9.57 -0.46 -28.76
CA HIS A 73 8.50 0.33 -28.19
C HIS A 73 9.01 1.67 -27.61
N LYS A 74 10.15 1.64 -26.92
CA LYS A 74 10.79 2.86 -26.38
C LYS A 74 11.22 3.81 -27.49
N ASN A 75 11.90 3.29 -28.51
CA ASN A 75 12.32 4.09 -29.67
C ASN A 75 11.11 4.70 -30.38
N ARG A 76 10.01 3.96 -30.51
CA ARG A 76 8.77 4.44 -31.12
C ARG A 76 8.18 5.61 -30.33
N LEU A 77 8.09 5.50 -29.00
CA LEU A 77 7.64 6.62 -28.14
C LEU A 77 8.51 7.86 -28.27
N GLU A 78 9.84 7.71 -28.28
CA GLU A 78 10.77 8.82 -28.44
C GLU A 78 10.61 9.49 -29.81
N GLN A 79 10.40 8.71 -30.88
CA GLN A 79 10.12 9.23 -32.22
C GLN A 79 8.80 9.98 -32.29
N ARG A 80 7.72 9.44 -31.69
CA ARG A 80 6.41 10.13 -31.62
C ARG A 80 6.52 11.45 -30.87
N TRP A 81 7.22 11.44 -29.73
CA TRP A 81 7.48 12.64 -28.95
C TRP A 81 8.27 13.69 -29.74
N LYS A 82 9.35 13.26 -30.40
CA LYS A 82 10.16 14.14 -31.25
C LYS A 82 9.31 14.80 -32.33
N ARG A 83 8.39 14.05 -32.97
CA ARG A 83 7.48 14.59 -33.98
C ARG A 83 6.54 15.65 -33.42
N ILE A 84 6.01 15.47 -32.21
CA ILE A 84 5.17 16.47 -31.53
C ILE A 84 5.95 17.77 -31.30
N VAL A 85 7.18 17.65 -30.78
CA VAL A 85 8.05 18.82 -30.50
C VAL A 85 8.43 19.53 -31.81
N GLU A 86 8.77 18.79 -32.87
CA GLU A 86 9.07 19.34 -34.20
C GLU A 86 7.87 20.10 -34.78
N LEU A 87 6.66 19.54 -34.71
CA LEU A 87 5.43 20.21 -35.18
C LEU A 87 5.15 21.53 -34.44
N LEU A 88 5.31 21.53 -33.11
CA LEU A 88 5.15 22.76 -32.32
C LEU A 88 6.17 23.83 -32.71
N PHE A 89 7.40 23.42 -32.99
CA PHE A 89 8.46 24.32 -33.44
C PHE A 89 8.21 24.88 -34.84
N GLU A 90 7.80 24.03 -35.79
CA GLU A 90 7.42 24.44 -37.15
C GLU A 90 6.31 25.50 -37.10
N ILE A 91 5.29 25.28 -36.27
CA ILE A 91 4.17 26.20 -36.09
C ILE A 91 4.65 27.53 -35.48
N ASP A 92 5.44 27.51 -34.41
CA ASP A 92 5.98 28.74 -33.79
C ASP A 92 6.84 29.55 -34.79
N CYS A 93 7.67 28.87 -35.60
CA CYS A 93 8.49 29.49 -36.64
C CYS A 93 7.65 30.14 -37.76
N HIS A 94 6.57 29.49 -38.19
CA HIS A 94 5.65 30.07 -39.17
C HIS A 94 4.92 31.29 -38.59
N ILE A 95 4.55 31.25 -37.31
CA ILE A 95 3.94 32.40 -36.63
C ILE A 95 4.95 33.55 -36.51
N ASP A 96 6.22 33.29 -36.14
CA ASP A 96 7.30 34.28 -36.13
C ASP A 96 7.46 34.94 -37.49
N THR A 97 7.51 34.13 -38.55
CA THR A 97 7.60 34.62 -39.93
C THR A 97 6.41 35.51 -40.30
N MET A 98 5.19 35.14 -39.87
CA MET A 98 4.00 35.97 -40.07
C MET A 98 4.05 37.28 -39.26
N ILE A 99 4.55 37.28 -38.03
CA ILE A 99 4.62 38.49 -37.19
C ILE A 99 5.70 39.44 -37.70
N ALA A 100 6.86 38.93 -38.10
CA ALA A 100 7.97 39.71 -38.64
C ALA A 100 7.64 40.41 -39.98
N ASN A 101 6.52 40.04 -40.63
CA ASN A 101 6.10 40.57 -41.92
C ASN A 101 4.69 41.22 -41.89
N PRO A 102 4.48 42.39 -41.26
CA PRO A 102 3.15 42.90 -40.91
C PRO A 102 2.35 43.67 -41.99
N SER A 103 2.92 44.02 -43.16
CA SER A 103 2.35 45.01 -44.11
C SER A 103 1.52 44.45 -45.29
N LEU A 104 0.58 45.28 -45.80
CA LEU A 104 -0.50 45.05 -46.78
C LEU A 104 -0.07 44.64 -48.20
N MET A 105 1.21 44.79 -48.58
CA MET A 105 1.78 44.27 -49.83
C MET A 105 2.47 42.92 -49.61
N ALA A 106 1.78 42.00 -48.91
CA ALA A 106 1.94 40.55 -49.00
C ALA A 106 3.36 40.04 -49.34
N THR A 107 4.30 40.07 -48.40
CA THR A 107 5.58 39.36 -48.63
C THR A 107 5.25 37.89 -48.88
N ARG A 108 5.77 37.31 -49.98
CA ARG A 108 5.53 35.91 -50.35
C ARG A 108 5.77 34.95 -49.18
N ALA A 109 6.74 35.29 -48.32
CA ALA A 109 7.05 34.58 -47.08
C ALA A 109 5.87 34.52 -46.08
N ARG A 110 5.13 35.62 -45.89
CA ARG A 110 3.95 35.64 -45.01
C ARG A 110 2.83 34.75 -45.52
N HIS A 111 2.55 34.81 -46.83
CA HIS A 111 1.52 33.97 -47.44
C HIS A 111 1.88 32.49 -47.35
N LYS A 112 3.12 32.16 -47.71
CA LYS A 112 3.63 30.79 -47.55
C LYS A 112 3.49 30.30 -46.12
N ALA A 113 3.97 31.06 -45.12
CA ALA A 113 3.86 30.67 -43.71
C ALA A 113 2.40 30.48 -43.24
N ARG A 114 1.48 31.34 -43.69
CA ARG A 114 0.05 31.19 -43.38
C ARG A 114 -0.55 29.94 -44.02
N ASP A 115 -0.23 29.69 -45.28
CA ASP A 115 -0.79 28.57 -46.04
C ASP A 115 -0.26 27.22 -45.48
N GLU A 116 1.00 27.16 -45.04
CA GLU A 116 1.55 26.03 -44.27
C GLU A 116 0.84 25.83 -42.93
N LEU A 117 0.59 26.91 -42.17
CA LEU A 117 -0.17 26.83 -40.93
C LEU A 117 -1.60 26.31 -41.17
N LEU A 118 -2.27 26.79 -42.22
CA LEU A 118 -3.61 26.31 -42.59
C LEU A 118 -3.59 24.84 -43.02
N HIS A 119 -2.54 24.40 -43.70
CA HIS A 119 -2.36 23.00 -44.07
C HIS A 119 -2.17 22.11 -42.82
N LEU A 120 -1.31 22.51 -41.90
CA LEU A 120 -1.08 21.81 -40.63
C LEU A 120 -2.37 21.74 -39.79
N GLY A 121 -3.09 22.86 -39.66
CA GLY A 121 -4.37 22.91 -38.95
C GLY A 121 -5.48 22.12 -39.65
N GLY A 122 -5.51 22.12 -40.97
CA GLY A 122 -6.50 21.37 -41.76
C GLY A 122 -6.28 19.86 -41.74
N THR A 123 -5.03 19.42 -41.59
CA THR A 123 -4.66 18.00 -41.42
C THR A 123 -4.75 17.54 -39.97
N MET A 124 -5.07 18.43 -39.03
CA MET A 124 -5.09 18.14 -37.59
C MET A 124 -3.77 17.53 -37.12
N ALA A 125 -2.64 18.10 -37.58
CA ALA A 125 -1.34 17.46 -37.48
C ALA A 125 -0.90 17.24 -36.01
N ILE A 126 -1.13 18.23 -35.14
CA ILE A 126 -0.79 18.11 -33.71
C ILE A 126 -1.72 17.11 -33.04
N SER A 127 -3.02 17.22 -33.28
CA SER A 127 -4.02 16.36 -32.64
C SER A 127 -3.82 14.90 -33.03
N THR A 128 -3.40 14.65 -34.27
CA THR A 128 -3.05 13.31 -34.77
C THR A 128 -1.76 12.80 -34.13
N ALA A 129 -0.71 13.62 -34.06
CA ALA A 129 0.55 13.22 -33.42
C ALA A 129 0.37 12.89 -31.93
N LEU A 130 -0.45 13.66 -31.21
CA LEU A 130 -0.80 13.39 -29.81
C LEU A 130 -1.64 12.13 -29.65
N ARG A 131 -2.54 11.83 -30.60
CA ARG A 131 -3.32 10.58 -30.61
C ARG A 131 -2.41 9.38 -30.83
N ASP A 132 -1.56 9.41 -31.84
CA ASP A 132 -0.61 8.33 -32.12
C ASP A 132 0.29 8.04 -30.92
N PHE A 133 0.78 9.10 -30.25
CA PHE A 133 1.56 8.98 -29.02
C PHE A 133 0.77 8.29 -27.91
N ARG A 134 -0.50 8.67 -27.71
CA ARG A 134 -1.40 8.04 -26.73
C ARG A 134 -1.69 6.58 -27.05
N ASP A 135 -1.90 6.25 -28.32
CA ASP A 135 -2.18 4.89 -28.76
C ASP A 135 -0.97 3.99 -28.51
N ASP A 136 0.25 4.48 -28.80
CA ASP A 136 1.50 3.78 -28.50
C ASP A 136 1.70 3.53 -27.00
N ILE A 137 1.39 4.53 -26.14
CA ILE A 137 1.40 4.34 -24.68
C ILE A 137 0.39 3.26 -24.27
N SER A 138 -0.80 3.25 -24.88
CA SER A 138 -1.86 2.31 -24.54
C SER A 138 -1.47 0.87 -24.88
N VAL A 139 -0.87 0.65 -26.06
CA VAL A 139 -0.32 -0.66 -26.45
C VAL A 139 0.76 -1.13 -25.48
N ILE A 140 1.67 -0.25 -25.08
CA ILE A 140 2.71 -0.60 -24.11
C ILE A 140 2.11 -0.99 -22.75
N CYS A 141 1.08 -0.27 -22.30
CA CYS A 141 0.36 -0.61 -21.07
C CYS A 141 -0.39 -1.95 -21.16
N GLU A 142 -0.89 -2.34 -22.32
CA GLU A 142 -1.55 -3.63 -22.55
C GLU A 142 -0.56 -4.80 -22.55
N VAL A 143 0.65 -4.62 -23.07
CA VAL A 143 1.71 -5.63 -23.01
C VAL A 143 2.10 -5.91 -21.55
N ASP A 144 2.20 -4.89 -20.70
CA ASP A 144 2.49 -5.07 -19.27
C ASP A 144 1.33 -5.74 -18.50
N LYS A 145 0.07 -5.68 -18.97
CA LYS A 145 -1.07 -6.42 -18.37
C LYS A 145 -0.94 -7.94 -18.56
N ASN A 146 -0.19 -8.42 -19.57
CA ASN A 146 -0.10 -9.85 -19.87
C ASN A 146 0.67 -10.68 -18.81
N ASP A 147 1.40 -10.05 -17.88
CA ASP A 147 2.13 -10.75 -16.81
C ASP A 147 1.22 -11.21 -15.65
N SER A 148 0.09 -10.52 -15.40
CA SER A 148 -0.86 -10.87 -14.33
C SER A 148 -2.17 -10.10 -14.46
N PRO A 149 -3.36 -10.73 -14.31
CA PRO A 149 -4.64 -10.03 -14.31
C PRO A 149 -4.80 -9.07 -13.12
N LEU A 150 -3.98 -9.22 -12.08
CA LEU A 150 -3.95 -8.36 -10.90
C LEU A 150 -2.95 -7.21 -11.01
N TYR A 151 -2.15 -7.15 -12.08
CA TYR A 151 -1.27 -6.02 -12.30
C TYR A 151 -2.09 -4.81 -12.75
N LEU A 152 -2.20 -3.83 -11.87
CA LEU A 152 -2.84 -2.56 -12.15
C LEU A 152 -1.89 -1.74 -13.01
N SER A 153 -2.02 -1.95 -14.32
CA SER A 153 -1.46 -1.04 -15.30
C SER A 153 -1.94 0.38 -15.01
N PHE A 154 -1.18 1.36 -15.48
CA PHE A 154 -1.53 2.76 -15.35
C PHE A 154 -2.95 3.08 -15.91
N ASN A 155 -3.41 2.31 -16.89
CA ASN A 155 -4.73 2.47 -17.49
C ASN A 155 -5.88 1.89 -16.68
N ALA A 156 -5.62 1.08 -15.64
CA ALA A 156 -6.64 0.44 -14.80
C ALA A 156 -6.90 1.21 -13.49
N PHE A 157 -5.95 2.04 -13.06
CA PHE A 157 -6.02 2.81 -11.83
C PHE A 157 -5.42 4.20 -11.99
N GLN A 158 -6.20 5.24 -11.72
CA GLN A 158 -5.75 6.63 -11.73
C GLN A 158 -5.61 7.14 -10.28
N PRO A 159 -4.38 7.32 -9.76
CA PRO A 159 -4.21 8.02 -8.49
C PRO A 159 -4.65 9.47 -8.65
N LEU A 160 -5.41 9.96 -7.67
CA LEU A 160 -5.84 11.34 -7.57
C LEU A 160 -5.11 11.98 -6.39
N ASP A 161 -4.77 13.26 -6.54
CA ASP A 161 -4.29 14.06 -5.42
C ASP A 161 -3.05 13.48 -4.71
N THR A 162 -1.98 13.26 -5.47
CA THR A 162 -0.72 12.69 -4.97
C THR A 162 -0.03 13.56 -3.91
N ALA A 163 -0.40 14.84 -3.80
CA ALA A 163 0.13 15.77 -2.81
C ALA A 163 -0.49 15.60 -1.42
N ASN A 164 -1.73 15.10 -1.32
CA ASN A 164 -2.47 14.95 -0.06
C ASN A 164 -2.48 13.50 0.46
N ARG A 165 -1.41 12.74 0.20
CA ARG A 165 -1.26 11.39 0.75
C ARG A 165 -1.20 11.42 2.27
N VAL A 166 -2.00 10.59 2.92
CA VAL A 166 -1.99 10.43 4.38
C VAL A 166 -1.12 9.24 4.72
N TYR A 167 0.09 9.49 5.21
CA TYR A 167 1.00 8.43 5.63
C TYR A 167 0.54 7.84 6.96
N GLY A 168 0.49 6.51 7.01
CA GLY A 168 0.27 5.79 8.26
C GLY A 168 1.51 5.83 9.15
N PRO A 169 1.43 5.29 10.38
CA PRO A 169 2.59 5.15 11.27
C PRO A 169 3.70 4.23 10.73
N SER A 170 3.43 3.41 9.71
CA SER A 170 4.45 2.64 9.00
C SER A 170 4.97 3.42 7.79
N ASN A 171 6.29 3.59 7.67
CA ASN A 171 6.94 4.41 6.62
C ASN A 171 6.64 3.95 5.18
N ASN A 172 6.09 2.74 5.00
CA ASN A 172 5.87 2.11 3.69
C ASN A 172 4.38 1.96 3.34
N SER A 173 3.47 2.57 4.10
CA SER A 173 2.03 2.53 3.83
C SER A 173 1.41 3.93 3.85
N PHE A 174 0.53 4.22 2.91
CA PHE A 174 -0.20 5.49 2.89
C PHE A 174 -1.58 5.33 2.27
N PHE A 175 -2.45 6.29 2.55
CA PHE A 175 -3.76 6.40 1.94
C PHE A 175 -3.74 7.49 0.88
N GLY A 176 -4.36 7.21 -0.25
CA GLY A 176 -4.47 8.15 -1.36
C GLY A 176 -5.86 8.06 -1.99
N ARG A 177 -6.28 9.17 -2.60
CA ARG A 177 -7.48 9.17 -3.44
C ARG A 177 -7.13 8.55 -4.78
N GLY A 178 -8.09 7.88 -5.39
CA GLY A 178 -7.91 7.28 -6.70
C GLY A 178 -9.24 6.99 -7.37
N LYS A 179 -9.18 6.59 -8.62
CA LYS A 179 -10.33 6.15 -9.41
C LYS A 179 -9.94 4.90 -10.20
N LEU A 180 -10.80 3.88 -10.17
CA LEU A 180 -10.69 2.75 -11.08
C LEU A 180 -11.29 3.14 -12.43
N THR A 181 -10.55 2.82 -13.48
CA THR A 181 -10.97 3.01 -14.87
C THR A 181 -11.54 1.71 -15.42
N ASP A 182 -11.04 0.56 -14.96
CA ASP A 182 -11.61 -0.76 -15.22
C ASP A 182 -12.47 -1.19 -14.00
N PRO A 183 -13.74 -1.58 -14.19
CA PRO A 183 -14.61 -1.99 -13.09
C PRO A 183 -14.10 -3.28 -12.43
N VAL A 184 -13.93 -3.24 -11.10
CA VAL A 184 -13.70 -4.41 -10.27
C VAL A 184 -15.00 -4.69 -9.52
N ASP A 185 -15.47 -5.95 -9.54
CA ASP A 185 -16.72 -6.34 -8.90
C ASP A 185 -16.82 -5.77 -7.49
N GLY A 186 -17.93 -5.09 -7.16
CA GLY A 186 -18.16 -4.53 -5.82
C GLY A 186 -17.28 -3.35 -5.44
N VAL A 187 -16.64 -2.66 -6.39
CA VAL A 187 -15.85 -1.45 -6.15
C VAL A 187 -16.28 -0.38 -7.15
N SER A 188 -16.59 0.82 -6.65
CA SER A 188 -17.07 1.91 -7.50
C SER A 188 -15.99 2.46 -8.43
N ASN A 189 -16.40 2.88 -9.64
CA ASN A 189 -15.56 3.66 -10.56
C ASN A 189 -15.55 5.16 -10.22
N THR A 190 -16.09 5.57 -9.08
CA THR A 190 -16.01 6.97 -8.60
C THR A 190 -14.74 7.20 -7.77
N PRO A 191 -14.26 8.45 -7.67
CA PRO A 191 -13.15 8.79 -6.78
C PRO A 191 -13.39 8.31 -5.34
N GLN A 192 -12.49 7.48 -4.82
CA GLN A 192 -12.58 6.90 -3.47
C GLN A 192 -11.18 6.78 -2.81
N TRP A 193 -11.15 6.33 -1.55
CA TRP A 193 -9.91 6.12 -0.80
C TRP A 193 -9.32 4.74 -1.07
N PHE A 194 -8.01 4.69 -1.21
CA PHE A 194 -7.23 3.47 -1.36
C PHE A 194 -6.09 3.46 -0.34
N LEU A 195 -5.77 2.26 0.16
CA LEU A 195 -4.58 1.99 0.95
C LEU A 195 -3.50 1.41 0.03
N PHE A 196 -2.32 2.01 0.07
CA PHE A 196 -1.15 1.59 -0.66
C PHE A 196 -0.11 1.04 0.31
N GLU A 197 0.37 -0.17 0.05
CA GLU A 197 1.41 -0.81 0.85
C GLU A 197 2.60 -1.17 -0.03
N SER A 198 3.73 -0.52 0.23
CA SER A 198 4.90 -0.50 -0.65
C SER A 198 5.98 -1.49 -0.20
N ARG A 199 6.48 -2.27 -1.15
CA ARG A 199 7.68 -3.10 -1.04
C ARG A 199 8.81 -2.51 -1.88
N PRO A 200 9.83 -1.87 -1.26
CA PRO A 200 10.97 -1.36 -2.00
C PRO A 200 11.83 -2.49 -2.56
N TYR A 201 12.51 -2.22 -3.66
CA TYR A 201 13.55 -3.04 -4.27
C TYR A 201 14.77 -2.19 -4.60
N ASP A 202 15.94 -2.82 -4.66
CA ASP A 202 17.17 -2.17 -5.08
C ASP A 202 17.25 -2.14 -6.62
N GLN A 203 17.43 -0.95 -7.21
CA GLN A 203 17.61 -0.80 -8.66
C GLN A 203 18.87 -1.50 -9.18
N GLN A 204 19.89 -1.64 -8.34
CA GLN A 204 21.17 -2.23 -8.74
C GLN A 204 21.09 -3.75 -8.94
N SER A 205 19.97 -4.39 -8.55
CA SER A 205 19.77 -5.83 -8.67
C SER A 205 18.46 -6.17 -9.41
N PRO A 206 18.49 -6.26 -10.76
CA PRO A 206 17.32 -6.62 -11.56
C PRO A 206 16.69 -7.96 -11.14
N GLN A 207 17.52 -8.94 -10.79
CA GLN A 207 17.06 -10.26 -10.31
C GLN A 207 16.26 -10.14 -9.00
N MET A 208 16.67 -9.25 -8.08
CA MET A 208 15.94 -9.00 -6.84
C MET A 208 14.59 -8.32 -7.10
N ARG A 209 14.56 -7.35 -8.04
CA ARG A 209 13.30 -6.70 -8.46
C ARG A 209 12.31 -7.74 -8.97
N ASP A 210 12.72 -8.62 -9.88
CA ASP A 210 11.83 -9.63 -10.47
C ASP A 210 11.37 -10.66 -9.44
N ALA A 211 12.24 -11.06 -8.51
CA ALA A 211 11.86 -11.89 -7.37
C ALA A 211 10.83 -11.19 -6.47
N ILE A 212 10.96 -9.90 -6.22
CA ILE A 212 9.98 -9.11 -5.45
C ILE A 212 8.66 -9.00 -6.23
N LYS A 213 8.69 -8.74 -7.55
CA LYS A 213 7.51 -8.71 -8.41
C LYS A 213 6.73 -10.02 -8.31
N GLN A 214 7.40 -11.16 -8.48
CA GLN A 214 6.80 -12.49 -8.36
C GLN A 214 6.20 -12.72 -6.97
N ASN A 215 6.90 -12.31 -5.91
CA ASN A 215 6.40 -12.44 -4.54
C ASN A 215 5.14 -11.59 -4.29
N VAL A 216 5.12 -10.35 -4.78
CA VAL A 216 3.96 -9.44 -4.67
C VAL A 216 2.80 -9.98 -5.51
N GLN A 217 3.05 -10.50 -6.70
CA GLN A 217 2.03 -11.08 -7.57
C GLN A 217 1.32 -12.26 -6.91
N ILE A 218 2.06 -13.22 -6.35
CA ILE A 218 1.45 -14.38 -5.70
C ILE A 218 0.75 -13.96 -4.39
N LEU A 219 1.32 -13.00 -3.65
CA LEU A 219 0.66 -12.43 -2.48
C LEU A 219 -0.68 -11.79 -2.87
N ALA A 220 -0.71 -11.01 -3.95
CA ALA A 220 -1.91 -10.40 -4.49
C ALA A 220 -2.97 -11.46 -4.87
N GLN A 221 -2.57 -12.54 -5.55
CA GLN A 221 -3.46 -13.65 -5.91
C GLN A 221 -4.08 -14.35 -4.70
N LYS A 222 -3.36 -14.45 -3.58
CA LYS A 222 -3.88 -15.02 -2.33
C LYS A 222 -4.82 -14.03 -1.64
N LEU A 223 -4.44 -12.76 -1.55
CA LEU A 223 -5.24 -11.72 -0.90
C LEU A 223 -6.54 -11.39 -1.65
N GLN A 224 -6.58 -11.53 -2.97
CA GLN A 224 -7.82 -11.36 -3.74
C GLN A 224 -8.93 -12.34 -3.31
N LYS A 225 -8.55 -13.51 -2.75
CA LYS A 225 -9.50 -14.52 -2.24
C LYS A 225 -10.00 -14.21 -0.82
N ALA A 226 -9.48 -13.16 -0.19
CA ALA A 226 -9.89 -12.78 1.16
C ALA A 226 -11.32 -12.22 1.19
N GLN A 227 -12.04 -12.53 2.25
CA GLN A 227 -13.38 -12.01 2.52
C GLN A 227 -13.26 -10.77 3.41
N GLU A 228 -13.88 -9.67 2.97
CA GLU A 228 -13.79 -8.37 3.64
C GLU A 228 -14.41 -8.39 5.05
N ASN A 229 -15.52 -9.10 5.22
CA ASN A 229 -16.17 -9.31 6.52
C ASN A 229 -15.33 -10.14 7.51
N ARG A 230 -14.18 -10.66 7.10
CA ARG A 230 -13.21 -11.37 7.94
C ARG A 230 -11.94 -10.55 8.20
N GLY A 231 -12.02 -9.22 8.08
CA GLY A 231 -10.99 -8.29 8.56
C GLY A 231 -9.76 -8.15 7.66
N ILE A 232 -9.90 -8.41 6.36
CA ILE A 232 -8.88 -8.10 5.36
C ILE A 232 -9.50 -7.18 4.32
N ILE A 233 -8.90 -6.00 4.08
CA ILE A 233 -9.43 -5.04 3.12
C ILE A 233 -9.35 -5.65 1.71
N LYS A 234 -10.35 -5.35 0.87
CA LYS A 234 -10.41 -5.84 -0.49
C LYS A 234 -9.22 -5.36 -1.32
N LEU A 235 -8.40 -6.31 -1.76
CA LEU A 235 -7.32 -6.05 -2.69
C LEU A 235 -7.90 -5.83 -4.11
N ILE A 236 -7.46 -4.75 -4.75
CA ILE A 236 -7.75 -4.47 -6.16
C ILE A 236 -6.68 -5.07 -7.06
N GLY A 237 -5.42 -4.94 -6.66
CA GLY A 237 -4.29 -5.50 -7.38
C GLY A 237 -2.97 -4.91 -6.88
N PHE A 238 -1.96 -4.93 -7.73
CA PHE A 238 -0.65 -4.37 -7.42
C PHE A 238 -0.09 -3.59 -8.61
N THR A 239 0.77 -2.61 -8.34
CA THR A 239 1.39 -1.77 -9.36
C THR A 239 2.87 -1.53 -9.05
N GLU A 240 3.61 -0.98 -9.99
CA GLU A 240 5.01 -0.61 -9.80
C GLU A 240 5.16 0.91 -9.75
N HIS A 241 5.74 1.39 -8.67
CA HIS A 241 6.06 2.80 -8.47
C HIS A 241 7.55 3.01 -8.72
N PHE A 242 7.90 3.21 -9.99
CA PHE A 242 9.27 3.29 -10.49
C PHE A 242 10.09 4.43 -9.85
N GLU A 243 9.48 5.57 -9.52
CA GLU A 243 10.19 6.68 -8.88
C GLU A 243 10.68 6.33 -7.48
N ALA A 244 9.90 5.55 -6.75
CA ALA A 244 10.24 5.09 -5.40
C ALA A 244 10.87 3.68 -5.37
N ASN A 245 11.12 3.08 -6.54
CA ASN A 245 11.66 1.73 -6.67
C ASN A 245 10.92 0.72 -5.81
N SER A 246 9.60 0.68 -5.93
CA SER A 246 8.77 -0.18 -5.10
C SER A 246 7.60 -0.78 -5.85
N PHE A 247 7.21 -1.99 -5.47
CA PHE A 247 5.91 -2.56 -5.84
C PHE A 247 4.88 -2.22 -4.77
N GLN A 248 3.67 -1.87 -5.17
CA GLN A 248 2.61 -1.43 -4.25
C GLN A 248 1.41 -2.35 -4.36
N LEU A 249 0.95 -2.88 -3.24
CA LEU A 249 -0.38 -3.47 -3.14
C LEU A 249 -1.41 -2.35 -2.98
N VAL A 250 -2.54 -2.46 -3.68
CA VAL A 250 -3.60 -1.45 -3.70
C VAL A 250 -4.90 -2.06 -3.17
N PHE A 251 -5.42 -1.50 -2.09
CA PHE A 251 -6.63 -1.95 -1.42
C PHE A 251 -7.71 -0.87 -1.49
N ALA A 252 -8.96 -1.25 -1.78
CA ALA A 252 -10.10 -0.32 -1.75
C ALA A 252 -10.63 -0.18 -0.33
N CYS A 253 -10.57 1.04 0.20
CA CYS A 253 -10.93 1.30 1.59
C CYS A 253 -12.45 1.51 1.74
N PRO A 254 -13.11 0.81 2.68
CA PRO A 254 -14.56 0.92 2.87
C PRO A 254 -14.92 2.07 3.82
N PHE A 255 -14.43 3.28 3.58
CA PHE A 255 -14.80 4.47 4.35
C PHE A 255 -14.85 5.74 3.48
N GLU A 256 -15.68 6.67 3.90
CA GLU A 256 -15.77 8.03 3.36
C GLU A 256 -15.35 9.04 4.44
N GLY A 257 -14.80 10.19 4.02
CA GLY A 257 -14.42 11.25 4.95
C GLY A 257 -13.07 11.02 5.66
N GLN A 258 -13.08 11.03 7.00
CA GLN A 258 -11.88 11.04 7.82
C GLN A 258 -11.16 9.68 7.84
N TYR A 259 -9.82 9.76 7.94
CA TYR A 259 -8.92 8.61 8.02
C TYR A 259 -9.22 7.73 9.25
N PRO A 260 -9.38 6.40 9.09
CA PRO A 260 -9.62 5.51 10.21
C PRO A 260 -8.35 5.34 11.07
N PRO A 261 -8.42 5.51 12.40
CA PRO A 261 -7.26 5.36 13.26
C PRO A 261 -6.77 3.91 13.30
N SER A 262 -5.47 3.74 13.51
CA SER A 262 -4.92 2.44 13.94
C SER A 262 -5.35 2.14 15.38
N LEU A 263 -5.32 0.87 15.80
CA LEU A 263 -5.54 0.47 17.19
C LEU A 263 -4.55 1.19 18.12
N GLN A 264 -3.30 1.39 17.69
CA GLN A 264 -2.31 2.16 18.44
C GLN A 264 -2.78 3.59 18.70
N THR A 265 -3.26 4.29 17.66
CA THR A 265 -3.80 5.65 17.78
C THR A 265 -5.07 5.64 18.63
N TYR A 266 -5.94 4.66 18.44
CA TYR A 266 -7.21 4.52 19.14
C TYR A 266 -7.02 4.36 20.65
N LEU A 267 -6.12 3.47 21.10
CA LEU A 267 -5.78 3.29 22.52
C LEU A 267 -5.21 4.57 23.16
N LYS A 268 -4.43 5.35 22.40
CA LYS A 268 -3.86 6.62 22.89
C LYS A 268 -4.92 7.72 23.03
N THR A 269 -5.83 7.81 22.05
CA THR A 269 -6.87 8.84 21.99
C THR A 269 -7.98 8.55 23.00
N TYR A 270 -8.47 7.31 23.07
CA TYR A 270 -9.57 6.90 23.92
C TYR A 270 -9.07 6.21 25.20
N ARG A 271 -8.60 7.01 26.16
CA ARG A 271 -8.01 6.49 27.41
C ARG A 271 -9.01 5.81 28.34
N THR A 272 -10.29 6.16 28.25
CA THR A 272 -11.33 5.52 29.05
C THR A 272 -11.55 4.09 28.56
N LYS A 273 -11.31 3.12 29.45
CA LYS A 273 -11.46 1.70 29.17
C LYS A 273 -12.90 1.34 28.79
N PRO A 274 -13.18 0.85 27.57
CA PRO A 274 -14.51 0.44 27.10
C PRO A 274 -15.04 -0.79 27.85
N SER A 275 -16.29 -1.16 27.59
CA SER A 275 -16.89 -2.38 28.14
C SER A 275 -16.14 -3.65 27.72
N LEU A 276 -16.32 -4.72 28.49
CA LEU A 276 -15.70 -6.01 28.16
C LEU A 276 -16.18 -6.54 26.80
N ASN A 277 -17.47 -6.42 26.48
CA ASN A 277 -18.04 -6.87 25.21
C ASN A 277 -17.38 -6.16 24.02
N PHE A 278 -17.07 -4.87 24.15
CA PHE A 278 -16.32 -4.13 23.13
C PHE A 278 -14.92 -4.72 22.92
N ARG A 279 -14.17 -4.94 24.01
CA ARG A 279 -12.79 -5.45 23.95
C ARG A 279 -12.71 -6.89 23.44
N ILE A 280 -13.62 -7.77 23.88
CA ILE A 280 -13.70 -9.16 23.39
C ILE A 280 -14.10 -9.20 21.91
N ASN A 281 -15.02 -8.33 21.48
CA ASN A 281 -15.39 -8.27 20.07
C ASN A 281 -14.19 -7.90 19.18
N LEU A 282 -13.38 -6.90 19.57
CA LEU A 282 -12.15 -6.57 18.84
C LEU A 282 -11.17 -7.75 18.80
N CYS A 283 -10.99 -8.48 19.90
CA CYS A 283 -10.16 -9.69 19.93
C CYS A 283 -10.69 -10.75 18.94
N SER A 284 -12.01 -10.93 18.87
CA SER A 284 -12.69 -11.89 17.98
C SER A 284 -12.54 -11.51 16.51
N GLN A 285 -12.67 -10.22 16.17
CA GLN A 285 -12.43 -9.72 14.82
C GLN A 285 -10.96 -9.92 14.41
N LEU A 286 -10.00 -9.58 15.28
CA LEU A 286 -8.58 -9.75 15.01
C LEU A 286 -8.21 -11.22 14.81
N ALA A 287 -8.65 -12.10 15.71
CA ALA A 287 -8.42 -13.54 15.57
C ALA A 287 -9.05 -14.12 14.30
N THR A 288 -10.21 -13.60 13.87
CA THR A 288 -10.85 -13.97 12.60
C THR A 288 -9.99 -13.56 11.38
N ALA A 289 -9.37 -12.37 11.42
CA ALA A 289 -8.45 -11.91 10.37
C ALA A 289 -7.17 -12.74 10.29
N VAL A 290 -6.60 -13.12 11.44
CA VAL A 290 -5.43 -14.00 11.49
C VAL A 290 -5.76 -15.41 10.98
N LEU A 291 -6.91 -15.97 11.35
CA LEU A 291 -7.37 -17.26 10.83
C LEU A 291 -7.55 -17.23 9.30
N GLN A 292 -8.12 -16.13 8.77
CA GLN A 292 -8.24 -15.97 7.33
C GLN A 292 -6.86 -15.90 6.65
N THR A 293 -5.92 -15.16 7.23
CA THR A 293 -4.53 -15.08 6.76
C THR A 293 -3.92 -16.48 6.62
N GLN A 294 -4.05 -17.30 7.65
CA GLN A 294 -3.54 -18.67 7.67
C GLN A 294 -4.27 -19.56 6.64
N THR A 295 -5.60 -19.42 6.51
CA THR A 295 -6.38 -20.17 5.51
C THR A 295 -5.94 -19.87 4.07
N LEU A 296 -5.49 -18.65 3.79
CA LEU A 296 -4.89 -18.26 2.50
C LEU A 296 -3.46 -18.81 2.30
N GLY A 297 -2.90 -19.49 3.31
CA GLY A 297 -1.52 -19.99 3.30
C GLY A 297 -0.50 -18.86 3.32
N LEU A 298 -0.79 -17.81 4.09
CA LEU A 298 0.07 -16.66 4.31
C LEU A 298 0.53 -16.62 5.78
N VAL A 299 1.69 -16.01 5.99
CA VAL A 299 2.16 -15.55 7.31
C VAL A 299 2.32 -14.04 7.25
N HIS A 300 1.67 -13.32 8.15
CA HIS A 300 1.61 -11.86 8.18
C HIS A 300 2.93 -11.22 8.63
N LYS A 301 3.57 -11.78 9.66
CA LYS A 301 4.89 -11.39 10.23
C LYS A 301 4.96 -10.04 10.93
N ASN A 302 3.93 -9.21 10.83
CA ASN A 302 3.93 -7.87 11.41
C ASN A 302 2.57 -7.50 12.03
N ILE A 303 1.94 -8.42 12.76
CA ILE A 303 0.70 -8.12 13.49
C ILE A 303 1.07 -7.25 14.70
N THR A 304 0.65 -5.99 14.66
CA THR A 304 0.94 -4.98 15.68
C THR A 304 -0.22 -3.98 15.74
N PRO A 305 -0.42 -3.22 16.84
CA PRO A 305 -1.50 -2.24 16.93
C PRO A 305 -1.49 -1.14 15.87
N GLU A 306 -0.35 -0.86 15.22
CA GLU A 306 -0.25 0.10 14.12
C GLU A 306 -0.78 -0.44 12.79
N ASN A 307 -0.76 -1.76 12.62
CA ASN A 307 -1.19 -2.49 11.43
C ASN A 307 -2.62 -3.05 11.61
N ILE A 308 -3.37 -2.49 12.55
CA ILE A 308 -4.76 -2.84 12.82
C ILE A 308 -5.55 -1.55 12.68
N LEU A 309 -6.37 -1.44 11.63
CA LEU A 309 -7.23 -0.29 11.39
C LEU A 309 -8.61 -0.51 12.00
N LEU A 310 -9.16 0.56 12.58
CA LEU A 310 -10.50 0.56 13.16
C LEU A 310 -11.39 1.51 12.37
N LEU A 311 -12.31 0.95 11.59
CA LEU A 311 -13.28 1.69 10.80
C LEU A 311 -14.58 1.83 11.59
N PRO A 312 -15.13 3.06 11.70
CA PRO A 312 -16.41 3.25 12.37
C PRO A 312 -17.51 2.41 11.69
N PRO A 313 -18.51 1.93 12.46
CA PRO A 313 -19.63 1.19 11.88
C PRO A 313 -20.39 2.05 10.85
N VAL A 314 -20.80 1.43 9.75
CA VAL A 314 -21.69 2.08 8.77
C VAL A 314 -23.03 2.36 9.47
N PRO A 315 -23.59 3.58 9.39
CA PRO A 315 -24.74 4.00 10.18
C PRO A 315 -26.05 3.19 9.97
N GLU A 316 -26.12 2.29 9.00
CA GLU A 316 -27.39 1.67 8.59
C GLU A 316 -27.75 0.34 9.28
N VAL A 317 -26.91 -0.28 10.12
CA VAL A 317 -27.14 -1.70 10.51
C VAL A 317 -27.29 -1.98 12.02
N ASP A 318 -26.75 -1.19 12.95
CA ASP A 318 -26.78 -1.61 14.36
C ASP A 318 -27.92 -0.98 15.19
N THR A 319 -29.09 -1.59 15.13
CA THR A 319 -30.23 -1.36 16.02
C THR A 319 -30.00 -1.80 17.48
N GLN A 320 -28.80 -2.29 17.86
CA GLN A 320 -28.48 -2.72 19.23
C GLN A 320 -27.52 -1.81 20.00
N GLY A 321 -27.21 -0.61 19.50
CA GLY A 321 -26.52 0.42 20.29
C GLY A 321 -25.09 0.08 20.72
N ARG A 322 -24.39 -0.81 19.99
CA ARG A 322 -22.99 -1.16 20.25
C ARG A 322 -22.15 -0.69 19.06
N ASN A 323 -21.78 0.59 19.06
CA ASN A 323 -20.87 1.21 18.07
C ASN A 323 -19.44 0.63 18.15
N ILE A 324 -19.26 -0.67 17.92
CA ILE A 324 -17.98 -1.35 17.86
C ILE A 324 -17.44 -1.19 16.43
N PRO A 325 -16.23 -0.65 16.25
CA PRO A 325 -15.66 -0.47 14.92
C PRO A 325 -15.36 -1.82 14.25
N LYS A 326 -15.41 -1.83 12.92
CA LYS A 326 -14.88 -2.93 12.12
C LYS A 326 -13.35 -2.87 12.14
N LEU A 327 -12.73 -4.02 12.37
CA LEU A 327 -11.29 -4.18 12.44
C LEU A 327 -10.76 -4.77 11.13
N PHE A 328 -9.69 -4.16 10.60
CA PHE A 328 -9.00 -4.65 9.43
C PHE A 328 -7.49 -4.77 9.69
N LEU A 329 -6.92 -5.90 9.28
CA LEU A 329 -5.48 -6.14 9.31
C LEU A 329 -4.83 -5.54 8.05
N THR A 330 -3.78 -4.74 8.26
CA THR A 330 -2.93 -4.12 7.24
C THR A 330 -1.48 -4.52 7.47
N GLY A 331 -0.55 -4.05 6.64
CA GLY A 331 0.87 -4.43 6.74
C GLY A 331 1.24 -5.64 5.86
N TRP A 332 0.46 -5.91 4.81
CA TRP A 332 0.66 -7.02 3.89
C TRP A 332 1.96 -6.92 3.09
N GLN A 333 2.57 -5.74 2.98
CA GLN A 333 3.95 -5.62 2.47
C GLN A 333 4.96 -6.46 3.27
N TYR A 334 4.67 -6.93 4.48
CA TYR A 334 5.56 -7.83 5.23
C TYR A 334 5.21 -9.31 5.07
N ALA A 335 4.01 -9.61 4.57
CA ALA A 335 3.50 -10.97 4.46
C ALA A 335 4.32 -11.82 3.48
N ARG A 336 4.39 -13.13 3.73
CA ARG A 336 5.01 -14.09 2.82
C ARG A 336 4.18 -15.36 2.72
N GLN A 337 4.47 -16.11 1.66
CA GLN A 337 4.05 -17.49 1.52
C GLN A 337 4.92 -18.41 2.38
N ILE A 338 4.36 -19.56 2.69
CA ILE A 338 5.01 -20.61 3.48
C ILE A 338 5.99 -21.41 2.60
N GLU A 339 5.74 -21.52 1.30
CA GLU A 339 6.42 -22.48 0.41
C GLU A 339 7.73 -21.95 -0.24
N ARG A 340 8.17 -20.72 0.05
CA ARG A 340 9.40 -20.14 -0.55
C ARG A 340 10.23 -19.29 0.44
N GLY A 341 11.40 -19.82 0.81
CA GLY A 341 12.67 -19.11 0.68
C GLY A 341 13.17 -18.25 1.85
N VAL A 342 14.47 -18.44 2.09
CA VAL A 342 15.44 -17.81 3.00
C VAL A 342 15.10 -16.38 3.46
N THR A 343 15.27 -16.16 4.76
CA THR A 343 15.17 -14.86 5.41
C THR A 343 16.30 -13.93 4.96
N ASN A 344 15.99 -12.84 4.27
CA ASN A 344 16.88 -11.68 4.25
C ASN A 344 16.93 -11.09 5.66
N LEU A 345 17.98 -11.45 6.39
CA LEU A 345 18.27 -11.12 7.80
C LEU A 345 18.84 -9.71 7.95
N LYS A 346 18.06 -8.69 7.58
CA LYS A 346 18.26 -7.33 8.10
C LYS A 346 16.94 -6.79 8.61
N GLY A 347 16.50 -7.36 9.72
CA GLY A 347 15.40 -6.79 10.50
C GLY A 347 15.92 -5.57 11.24
N GLU A 348 15.34 -4.40 10.96
CA GLU A 348 15.35 -3.27 11.90
C GLU A 348 14.89 -3.78 13.27
N ILE A 349 15.78 -3.82 14.26
CA ILE A 349 15.49 -4.35 15.61
C ILE A 349 14.89 -3.23 16.46
N THR A 350 13.75 -2.71 16.01
CA THR A 350 13.02 -1.72 16.81
C THR A 350 12.48 -2.40 18.08
N ILE A 351 12.43 -1.65 19.19
CA ILE A 351 11.80 -2.10 20.44
C ILE A 351 10.41 -2.70 20.21
N ARG A 352 9.69 -2.18 19.21
CA ARG A 352 8.40 -2.69 18.76
C ARG A 352 8.50 -4.14 18.30
N ARG A 353 9.39 -4.47 17.36
CA ARG A 353 9.54 -5.86 16.89
C ARG A 353 9.87 -6.82 18.03
N LYS A 354 10.71 -6.40 18.99
CA LYS A 354 11.08 -7.21 20.16
C LYS A 354 9.89 -7.60 21.06
N ILE A 355 8.77 -6.86 21.01
CA ILE A 355 7.60 -7.16 21.84
C ILE A 355 6.63 -8.08 21.10
N TYR A 356 6.31 -7.76 19.84
CA TYR A 356 5.27 -8.46 19.07
C TYR A 356 5.79 -9.70 18.33
N GLN A 357 7.11 -9.87 18.21
CA GLN A 357 7.71 -11.02 17.53
C GLN A 357 8.08 -12.11 18.54
N HIS A 358 7.83 -13.36 18.22
CA HIS A 358 8.19 -14.50 19.08
C HIS A 358 9.71 -14.55 19.35
N PRO A 359 10.15 -14.99 20.56
CA PRO A 359 11.57 -15.11 20.90
C PRO A 359 12.46 -15.84 19.88
N GLU A 360 12.00 -16.97 19.33
CA GLU A 360 12.73 -17.75 18.32
C GLU A 360 13.12 -16.94 17.06
N ARG A 361 12.48 -15.79 16.83
CA ARG A 361 12.68 -14.95 15.65
C ARG A 361 13.45 -13.67 15.96
N GLN A 362 13.90 -13.46 17.19
CA GLN A 362 14.66 -12.28 17.61
C GLN A 362 16.18 -12.49 17.56
N ILE A 363 16.64 -13.65 17.07
CA ILE A 363 18.05 -14.04 16.97
C ILE A 363 18.64 -13.54 15.64
N PRO A 364 19.90 -13.03 15.59
CA PRO A 364 20.53 -12.48 14.39
C PRO A 364 20.57 -13.42 13.18
N GLU A 365 20.64 -14.72 13.42
CA GLU A 365 20.55 -15.79 12.43
C GLU A 365 19.31 -16.61 12.75
N ALA A 366 18.18 -16.25 12.16
CA ALA A 366 16.93 -16.92 12.47
C ALA A 366 16.86 -18.29 11.75
N GLU A 367 17.39 -19.32 12.40
CA GLU A 367 17.52 -20.70 11.89
C GLU A 367 16.19 -21.37 11.50
N LYS A 368 15.03 -20.89 11.99
CA LYS A 368 13.72 -21.52 11.78
C LYS A 368 12.80 -20.71 10.87
N GLU A 369 12.19 -21.29 9.84
CA GLU A 369 11.23 -20.57 8.98
C GLU A 369 10.07 -19.90 9.76
N TYR A 370 9.57 -18.75 9.27
CA TYR A 370 8.37 -18.13 9.83
C TYR A 370 7.16 -19.05 9.64
N SER A 371 6.71 -19.67 10.73
CA SER A 371 5.46 -20.43 10.79
C SER A 371 4.26 -19.54 11.14
N MET A 372 3.06 -20.06 10.86
CA MET A 372 1.77 -19.46 11.25
C MET A 372 1.62 -19.26 12.77
N ALA A 373 2.32 -20.03 13.59
CA ALA A 373 2.28 -19.90 15.04
C ALA A 373 2.99 -18.63 15.54
N HIS A 374 3.92 -18.07 14.77
CA HIS A 374 4.51 -16.77 15.08
C HIS A 374 3.48 -15.64 15.03
N ASP A 375 2.55 -15.68 14.07
CA ASP A 375 1.43 -14.74 14.01
C ASP A 375 0.46 -14.93 15.19
N ALA A 376 0.31 -16.18 15.67
CA ALA A 376 -0.50 -16.50 16.83
C ALA A 376 0.08 -15.89 18.12
N TYR A 377 1.40 -15.89 18.28
CA TYR A 377 2.07 -15.15 19.36
C TYR A 377 1.75 -13.66 19.29
N SER A 378 1.95 -13.02 18.13
CA SER A 378 1.68 -11.59 17.94
C SER A 378 0.21 -11.24 18.24
N LEU A 379 -0.72 -12.12 17.85
CA LEU A 379 -2.14 -12.01 18.20
C LEU A 379 -2.35 -11.99 19.72
N GLY A 380 -1.74 -12.91 20.47
CA GLY A 380 -1.80 -12.93 21.93
C GLY A 380 -1.28 -11.64 22.57
N VAL A 381 -0.18 -11.10 22.06
CA VAL A 381 0.36 -9.80 22.53
C VAL A 381 -0.64 -8.67 22.30
N CYS A 382 -1.23 -8.56 21.12
CA CYS A 382 -2.27 -7.56 20.84
C CYS A 382 -3.53 -7.76 21.70
N MET A 383 -3.92 -9.00 22.00
CA MET A 383 -5.04 -9.29 22.89
C MET A 383 -4.80 -8.77 24.31
N ILE A 384 -3.56 -8.80 24.83
CA ILE A 384 -3.23 -8.18 26.11
C ILE A 384 -3.60 -6.70 26.08
N GLU A 385 -3.11 -5.95 25.09
CA GLU A 385 -3.38 -4.50 24.97
C GLU A 385 -4.85 -4.18 24.82
N VAL A 386 -5.59 -4.97 24.04
CA VAL A 386 -7.03 -4.79 23.84
C VAL A 386 -7.81 -5.11 25.12
N LEU A 387 -7.46 -6.17 25.85
CA LEU A 387 -8.20 -6.59 27.04
C LEU A 387 -7.93 -5.71 28.25
N THR A 388 -6.68 -5.29 28.46
CA THR A 388 -6.30 -4.34 29.52
C THR A 388 -6.66 -2.90 29.16
N TRP A 389 -6.84 -2.62 27.87
CA TRP A 389 -7.00 -1.29 27.29
C TRP A 389 -5.82 -0.37 27.59
N GLU A 390 -4.61 -0.92 27.48
CA GLU A 390 -3.35 -0.24 27.76
C GLU A 390 -2.32 -0.62 26.70
N ALA A 391 -1.70 0.37 26.06
CA ALA A 391 -0.62 0.12 25.14
C ALA A 391 0.63 -0.40 25.88
N LEU A 392 1.23 -1.49 25.39
CA LEU A 392 2.47 -2.04 25.98
C LEU A 392 3.68 -1.14 25.72
N LEU A 393 3.67 -0.44 24.58
CA LEU A 393 4.73 0.48 24.16
C LEU A 393 4.24 1.93 24.19
N ILE A 394 4.89 2.75 25.01
CA ILE A 394 4.68 4.19 25.10
C ILE A 394 5.59 4.87 24.09
N THR A 395 4.99 5.52 23.08
CA THR A 395 5.73 6.21 22.02
C THR A 395 6.08 7.64 22.43
N THR A 396 7.13 7.79 23.24
CA THR A 396 7.82 9.05 23.53
C THR A 396 9.03 9.24 22.60
N THR A 397 9.75 10.36 22.71
CA THR A 397 11.00 10.62 21.95
C THR A 397 12.00 9.47 22.08
N SER A 398 12.11 8.90 23.28
CA SER A 398 12.69 7.59 23.52
C SER A 398 11.56 6.63 23.90
N PRO A 399 11.17 5.66 23.06
CA PRO A 399 10.07 4.77 23.37
C PRO A 399 10.38 3.89 24.58
N THR A 400 9.39 3.67 25.45
CA THR A 400 9.54 2.89 26.68
C THR A 400 8.37 1.94 26.89
N MET A 401 8.52 1.01 27.82
CA MET A 401 7.48 0.04 28.17
C MET A 401 6.42 0.67 29.09
N SER A 402 5.21 0.11 29.06
CA SER A 402 4.14 0.53 29.97
C SER A 402 4.48 0.24 31.43
N GLN A 403 3.85 0.99 32.34
CA GLN A 403 4.12 0.82 33.77
C GLN A 403 3.75 -0.60 34.24
N ASN A 404 2.67 -1.17 33.73
CA ASN A 404 2.29 -2.54 34.05
C ASN A 404 3.34 -3.55 33.58
N PHE A 405 3.90 -3.37 32.38
CA PHE A 405 4.98 -4.21 31.89
C PHE A 405 6.23 -4.10 32.77
N ILE A 406 6.66 -2.88 33.09
CA ILE A 406 7.83 -2.63 33.96
C ILE A 406 7.63 -3.26 35.33
N THR A 407 6.46 -3.11 35.93
CA THR A 407 6.14 -3.72 37.24
C THR A 407 6.19 -5.24 37.17
N SER A 408 5.64 -5.86 36.11
CA SER A 408 5.72 -7.31 35.91
C SER A 408 7.17 -7.78 35.69
N TYR A 409 7.96 -7.08 34.88
CA TYR A 409 9.37 -7.39 34.62
C TYR A 409 10.19 -7.37 35.93
N LYS A 410 10.03 -6.31 36.73
CA LYS A 410 10.71 -6.17 38.03
C LYS A 410 10.27 -7.23 39.03
N SER A 411 8.99 -7.60 39.05
CA SER A 411 8.48 -8.63 39.96
C SER A 411 9.05 -10.03 39.69
N LEU A 412 9.51 -10.29 38.47
CA LEU A 412 10.18 -11.54 38.07
C LEU A 412 11.67 -11.56 38.44
N GLY A 413 12.21 -10.44 38.94
CA GLY A 413 13.61 -10.36 39.38
C GLY A 413 14.63 -10.33 38.24
N PHE A 414 14.22 -9.99 37.02
CA PHE A 414 15.14 -9.92 35.88
C PHE A 414 16.09 -8.73 35.98
N PRO A 415 17.35 -8.90 35.54
CA PRO A 415 18.32 -7.80 35.51
C PRO A 415 17.93 -6.76 34.45
N GLU A 416 18.17 -5.49 34.77
CA GLU A 416 18.04 -4.39 33.80
C GLU A 416 19.38 -4.18 33.08
N ASP A 417 19.34 -4.10 31.76
CA ASP A 417 20.50 -3.70 30.95
C ASP A 417 20.59 -2.16 30.84
N ALA A 418 21.81 -1.62 30.81
CA ALA A 418 22.03 -0.17 30.78
C ALA A 418 21.52 0.51 29.50
N LEU A 419 21.54 -0.20 28.36
CA LEU A 419 21.11 0.32 27.06
C LEU A 419 19.70 -0.14 26.69
N GLU A 420 19.32 -1.35 27.12
CA GLU A 420 18.02 -1.95 26.80
C GLU A 420 17.33 -2.56 28.04
N PRO A 421 16.85 -1.74 28.98
CA PRO A 421 16.44 -2.19 30.32
C PRO A 421 15.45 -3.35 30.36
N TYR A 422 14.53 -3.41 29.38
CA TYR A 422 13.40 -4.33 29.38
C TYR A 422 13.30 -5.21 28.12
N THR A 423 14.19 -5.02 27.15
CA THR A 423 14.03 -5.63 25.82
C THR A 423 15.27 -6.34 25.29
N LYS A 424 16.32 -6.47 26.10
CA LYS A 424 17.54 -7.16 25.69
C LYS A 424 17.33 -8.65 25.45
N TYR A 425 16.57 -9.31 26.32
CA TYR A 425 16.43 -10.77 26.34
C TYR A 425 15.02 -11.19 25.91
N PRO A 426 14.85 -11.83 24.74
CA PRO A 426 13.54 -12.19 24.21
C PRO A 426 12.69 -13.07 25.14
N ASP A 427 13.31 -14.05 25.80
CA ASP A 427 12.59 -14.95 26.71
C ASP A 427 12.03 -14.21 27.93
N GLN A 428 12.77 -13.24 28.45
CA GLN A 428 12.32 -12.40 29.57
C GLN A 428 11.13 -11.51 29.17
N ILE A 429 11.08 -11.04 27.91
CA ILE A 429 9.92 -10.32 27.37
C ILE A 429 8.70 -11.24 27.38
N LYS A 430 8.84 -12.46 26.85
CA LYS A 430 7.76 -13.45 26.81
C LYS A 430 7.27 -13.84 28.21
N GLU A 431 8.18 -14.08 29.17
CA GLU A 431 7.80 -14.37 30.56
C GLU A 431 7.10 -13.18 31.22
N THR A 432 7.54 -11.95 30.93
CA THR A 432 6.86 -10.74 31.40
C THR A 432 5.44 -10.63 30.85
N LEU A 433 5.23 -10.94 29.57
CA LEU A 433 3.91 -10.98 28.94
C LEU A 433 3.02 -12.07 29.56
N CYS A 434 3.57 -13.24 29.87
CA CYS A 434 2.86 -14.30 30.59
C CYS A 434 2.48 -13.88 32.02
N SER A 435 3.37 -13.17 32.71
CA SER A 435 3.09 -12.57 34.03
C SER A 435 1.96 -11.55 33.95
N LEU A 436 1.97 -10.66 32.96
CA LEU A 436 0.87 -9.72 32.69
C LEU A 436 -0.45 -10.46 32.45
N CYS A 437 -0.41 -11.52 31.64
CA CYS A 437 -1.55 -12.35 31.34
C CYS A 437 -2.16 -12.95 32.62
N ASN A 438 -1.35 -13.53 33.50
CA ASN A 438 -1.82 -14.14 34.75
C ASN A 438 -2.30 -13.12 35.79
N ARG A 439 -1.74 -11.91 35.80
CA ARG A 439 -2.04 -10.89 36.80
C ARG A 439 -3.23 -10.00 36.42
N LEU A 440 -3.31 -9.59 35.16
CA LEU A 440 -4.25 -8.57 34.72
C LEU A 440 -5.49 -9.15 34.05
N ILE A 441 -5.34 -10.15 33.18
CA ILE A 441 -6.46 -10.65 32.36
C ILE A 441 -7.56 -11.31 33.20
N PRO A 442 -7.28 -12.11 34.25
CA PRO A 442 -8.32 -12.65 35.12
C PRO A 442 -9.23 -11.58 35.69
N VAL A 443 -8.65 -10.45 36.12
CA VAL A 443 -9.38 -9.33 36.72
C VAL A 443 -10.27 -8.63 35.71
N VAL A 444 -9.84 -8.50 34.44
CA VAL A 444 -10.56 -7.71 33.44
C VAL A 444 -11.44 -8.52 32.49
N ALA A 445 -11.20 -9.83 32.36
CA ALA A 445 -11.85 -10.71 31.38
C ALA A 445 -12.02 -12.18 31.83
N GLY A 446 -11.66 -12.51 33.07
CA GLY A 446 -11.84 -13.85 33.65
C GLY A 446 -10.75 -14.87 33.29
N ASP A 447 -10.71 -15.97 34.04
CA ASP A 447 -9.64 -16.98 33.97
C ASP A 447 -9.61 -17.76 32.65
N LYS A 448 -10.76 -17.97 32.02
CA LYS A 448 -10.83 -18.62 30.69
C LYS A 448 -10.11 -17.77 29.64
N MET A 449 -10.34 -16.45 29.64
CA MET A 449 -9.68 -15.55 28.70
C MET A 449 -8.17 -15.46 28.99
N ALA A 450 -7.78 -15.43 30.27
CA ALA A 450 -6.37 -15.41 30.65
C ALA A 450 -5.63 -16.65 30.17
N ARG A 451 -6.21 -17.85 30.34
CA ARG A 451 -5.62 -19.09 29.80
C ARG A 451 -5.49 -19.04 28.28
N LEU A 452 -6.56 -18.62 27.60
CA LEU A 452 -6.59 -18.50 26.14
C LEU A 452 -5.49 -17.58 25.60
N VAL A 453 -5.30 -16.39 26.20
CA VAL A 453 -4.23 -15.46 25.78
C VAL A 453 -2.85 -16.03 26.10
N LYS A 454 -2.69 -16.72 27.24
CA LYS A 454 -1.43 -17.38 27.59
C LYS A 454 -1.08 -18.50 26.59
N ASP A 455 -2.07 -19.26 26.14
CA ASP A 455 -1.87 -20.32 25.15
C ASP A 455 -1.32 -19.75 23.83
N PHE A 456 -1.77 -18.57 23.40
CA PHE A 456 -1.16 -17.86 22.25
C PHE A 456 0.31 -17.54 22.47
N LEU A 457 0.67 -17.03 23.65
CA LEU A 457 2.07 -16.68 23.96
C LEU A 457 3.00 -17.90 24.03
N THR A 458 2.43 -19.06 24.34
CA THR A 458 3.18 -20.30 24.67
C THR A 458 2.92 -21.43 23.67
N CYS A 459 2.34 -21.12 22.50
CA CYS A 459 1.95 -22.11 21.48
C CYS A 459 3.14 -22.81 20.80
N LEU A 460 4.34 -22.24 20.92
CA LEU A 460 5.59 -22.75 20.35
C LEU A 460 6.56 -23.30 21.40
N ASP A 461 6.16 -23.38 22.68
CA ASP A 461 7.03 -23.95 23.72
C ASP A 461 7.12 -25.47 23.60
N ASP A 462 8.32 -26.01 23.68
CA ASP A 462 8.57 -27.45 23.75
C ASP A 462 8.11 -27.97 25.13
N ARG A 463 6.88 -28.51 25.19
CA ARG A 463 6.26 -28.97 26.44
C ARG A 463 6.49 -30.46 26.65
N GLU A 464 7.72 -30.84 27.00
CA GLU A 464 8.08 -32.23 27.29
C GLU A 464 7.48 -32.78 28.62
N HIS A 465 6.72 -31.99 29.41
CA HIS A 465 6.42 -32.36 30.81
C HIS A 465 5.00 -32.08 31.37
N ASP A 466 3.97 -31.80 30.58
CA ASP A 466 2.61 -31.61 31.13
C ASP A 466 1.59 -32.61 30.56
N GLN A 467 1.13 -33.54 31.41
CA GLN A 467 0.17 -34.62 31.14
C GLN A 467 -1.30 -34.15 31.35
N ASN A 468 -1.91 -33.37 30.45
CA ASN A 468 -3.34 -33.02 30.55
C ASN A 468 -4.02 -32.93 29.19
N GLU A 469 -4.97 -33.85 28.94
CA GLU A 469 -5.61 -34.31 27.70
C GLU A 469 -6.27 -33.29 26.72
N ALA A 470 -5.66 -32.14 26.44
CA ALA A 470 -6.03 -31.26 25.32
C ALA A 470 -4.91 -31.15 24.25
N GLN A 471 -3.96 -32.10 24.25
CA GLN A 471 -2.58 -31.84 23.85
C GLN A 471 -2.09 -32.75 22.72
N GLN A 472 -2.14 -32.26 21.48
CA GLN A 472 -1.16 -32.60 20.43
C GLN A 472 -1.42 -31.68 19.24
N TYR A 473 -0.69 -30.57 19.14
CA TYR A 473 -0.95 -29.64 18.04
C TYR A 473 0.23 -29.14 17.24
N PHE A 474 1.48 -29.56 17.39
CA PHE A 474 2.52 -29.17 16.41
C PHE A 474 3.52 -30.31 16.13
N PRO A 475 3.29 -31.12 15.08
CA PRO A 475 4.21 -32.19 14.69
C PRO A 475 5.48 -31.65 14.01
N SER A 476 6.51 -32.48 13.91
CA SER A 476 7.86 -32.11 13.43
C SER A 476 7.94 -31.80 11.92
N GLN A 477 6.96 -32.23 11.10
CA GLN A 477 6.92 -31.97 9.65
C GLN A 477 6.17 -30.66 9.30
N ASP A 478 6.63 -29.90 8.30
CA ASP A 478 6.10 -28.56 7.99
C ASP A 478 4.64 -28.53 7.50
N ARG A 479 4.18 -29.57 6.78
CA ARG A 479 2.74 -29.70 6.43
C ARG A 479 1.88 -29.86 7.66
N ASP A 480 2.37 -30.61 8.64
CA ASP A 480 1.66 -30.86 9.88
C ASP A 480 1.67 -29.62 10.77
N LYS A 481 2.77 -28.84 10.83
CA LYS A 481 2.87 -27.53 11.52
C LYS A 481 1.90 -26.48 10.95
N ARG A 482 1.61 -26.54 9.65
CA ARG A 482 0.61 -25.67 9.02
C ARG A 482 -0.80 -26.02 9.48
N GLN A 483 -1.18 -27.30 9.39
CA GLN A 483 -2.52 -27.76 9.77
C GLN A 483 -2.77 -27.55 11.27
N ALA A 484 -1.76 -27.84 12.06
CA ALA A 484 -1.59 -27.50 13.46
C ALA A 484 -1.89 -26.03 13.80
N GLY A 485 -1.21 -25.09 13.13
CA GLY A 485 -1.38 -23.65 13.38
C GLY A 485 -2.80 -23.17 13.07
N ILE A 486 -3.36 -23.61 11.94
CA ILE A 486 -4.76 -23.32 11.56
C ILE A 486 -5.71 -23.88 12.62
N HIS A 487 -5.52 -25.15 13.00
CA HIS A 487 -6.36 -25.80 13.99
C HIS A 487 -6.30 -25.10 15.35
N PHE A 488 -5.11 -24.68 15.78
CA PHE A 488 -4.92 -23.96 17.02
C PHE A 488 -5.69 -22.64 17.05
N ILE A 489 -5.59 -21.80 16.01
CA ILE A 489 -6.35 -20.55 15.96
C ILE A 489 -7.85 -20.82 15.83
N ASP A 490 -8.27 -21.79 15.03
CA ASP A 490 -9.69 -22.10 14.87
C ASP A 490 -10.34 -22.60 16.18
N THR A 491 -9.65 -23.49 16.91
CA THR A 491 -10.09 -23.95 18.24
C THR A 491 -10.18 -22.79 19.22
N THR A 492 -9.16 -21.93 19.20
CA THR A 492 -9.11 -20.76 20.08
C THR A 492 -10.19 -19.74 19.75
N LEU A 493 -10.50 -19.54 18.46
CA LEU A 493 -11.56 -18.66 18.00
C LEU A 493 -12.94 -19.18 18.42
N ARG A 494 -13.15 -20.51 18.41
CA ARG A 494 -14.36 -21.14 18.97
C ARG A 494 -14.48 -20.83 20.46
N ALA A 495 -13.42 -21.07 21.24
CA ALA A 495 -13.40 -20.75 22.67
C ALA A 495 -13.66 -19.25 22.95
N LEU A 496 -13.11 -18.35 22.13
CA LEU A 496 -13.34 -16.91 22.23
C LEU A 496 -14.80 -16.53 21.96
N ARG A 497 -15.44 -17.16 20.96
CA ARG A 497 -16.86 -16.97 20.66
C ARG A 497 -17.76 -17.53 21.76
N ASP A 498 -17.38 -18.66 22.36
CA ASP A 498 -18.10 -19.23 23.50
C ASP A 498 -18.06 -18.26 24.69
N ILE A 499 -16.88 -17.69 25.00
CA ILE A 499 -16.75 -16.64 26.03
C ILE A 499 -17.61 -15.42 25.68
N GLN A 500 -17.58 -14.98 24.42
CA GLN A 500 -18.39 -13.84 23.96
C GLN A 500 -19.90 -14.11 24.08
N SER A 501 -20.35 -15.36 23.91
CA SER A 501 -21.77 -15.74 24.03
C SER A 501 -22.27 -15.83 25.48
N ALA A 502 -21.34 -15.99 26.43
CA ALA A 502 -21.64 -16.11 27.85
C ALA A 502 -21.70 -14.76 28.60
N ILE A 503 -21.37 -13.65 27.92
CA ILE A 503 -21.30 -12.28 28.44
C ILE A 503 -22.31 -11.41 27.67
#